data_AF-A0A2D8UWR5-F1
#
_entry.id   AF-A0A2D8UWR5-F1
#
_cell.length_a   1.000
_cell.length_b   1.000
_cell.length_c   1.000
_cell.angle_alpha   90.00
_cell.angle_beta   90.00
_cell.angle_gamma   90.00
#
_symmetry.space_group_name_H-M   'P 1'
#
loop_
_entity.id
_entity.type
_entity.pdbx_description
1 polymer ?
#
loop_
_entity_poly.entity_id
_entity_poly.type
_entity_poly.pdbx_seq_one_letter_code
_entity_poly.pdbx_strand_id
1 'polypeptide(L)' 'KGAFYLLIRLECRQHPLEVVRWLIEKHRVAAIPGSAFGLEKGCYLRIAYGSLETSTAHEAIHRLIAGLTELQKAS' A
#
# COMPACT_ATOMS: atom_id res chain seq x y z
N LYS A 1 -0.56 20.65 -8.38
CA LYS A 1 -0.06 19.52 -7.54
C LYS A 1 -0.95 19.48 -6.30
N GLY A 2 -1.94 18.58 -6.24
CA GLY A 2 -3.02 18.63 -5.23
C GLY A 2 -3.57 17.26 -4.86
N ALA A 3 -2.73 16.23 -4.91
CA ALA A 3 -3.12 14.86 -4.62
C ALA A 3 -2.57 14.46 -3.25
N PHE A 4 -3.45 14.20 -2.29
CA PHE A 4 -3.08 13.67 -0.98
C PHE A 4 -2.89 12.14 -0.98
N TYR A 5 -2.21 11.64 -2.02
CA TYR A 5 -1.90 10.22 -2.15
C TYR A 5 -0.54 9.98 -2.81
N LEU A 6 0.06 8.84 -2.51
CA LEU A 6 1.21 8.28 -3.21
C LEU A 6 0.72 7.11 -4.07
N LEU A 7 1.20 7.04 -5.31
CA LEU A 7 1.06 5.85 -6.15
C LEU A 7 2.43 5.17 -6.19
N ILE A 8 2.51 3.95 -5.66
CA ILE A 8 3.75 3.17 -5.64
C ILE A 8 3.61 1.95 -6.54
N ARG A 9 4.73 1.55 -7.16
CA ARG A 9 4.87 0.28 -7.86
C ARG A 9 5.75 -0.64 -7.03
N LEU A 10 5.28 -1.84 -6.76
CA LEU A 10 6.03 -2.87 -6.06
C LEU A 10 6.65 -3.84 -7.09
N GLU A 11 7.89 -4.22 -6.84
CA GLU A 11 8.58 -5.28 -7.57
C GLU A 11 8.19 -6.65 -7.00
N CYS A 12 6.94 -7.04 -7.20
CA CYS A 12 6.42 -8.33 -6.74
C CYS A 12 5.51 -8.97 -7.79
N ARG A 13 5.36 -10.29 -7.72
CA ARG A 13 4.55 -11.07 -8.68
C ARG A 13 3.09 -11.21 -8.27
N GLN A 14 2.77 -10.85 -7.02
CA GLN A 14 1.45 -10.92 -6.44
C GLN A 14 0.51 -9.90 -7.09
N HIS A 15 -0.77 -10.28 -7.20
CA HIS A 15 -1.79 -9.37 -7.68
C HIS A 15 -2.01 -8.23 -6.66
N PRO A 16 -2.18 -6.96 -7.09
CA PRO A 16 -2.33 -5.82 -6.16
C PRO A 16 -3.39 -6.01 -5.07
N LEU A 17 -4.52 -6.65 -5.42
CA LEU A 17 -5.60 -6.92 -4.46
C LEU A 17 -5.16 -7.87 -3.33
N GLU A 18 -4.34 -8.87 -3.63
CA GLU A 18 -3.82 -9.82 -2.63
C GLU A 18 -2.86 -9.13 -1.67
N VAL A 19 -2.02 -8.23 -2.20
CA VAL A 19 -1.12 -7.40 -1.39
C VAL A 19 -1.91 -6.49 -0.45
N VAL A 20 -2.97 -5.84 -0.96
CA VAL A 20 -3.85 -5.00 -0.12
C VAL A 20 -4.52 -5.83 0.97
N ARG A 21 -5.07 -7.00 0.64
CA ARG A 21 -5.70 -7.88 1.65
C ARG A 21 -4.71 -8.26 2.74
N TRP A 22 -3.49 -8.65 2.35
CA TRP A 22 -2.43 -9.01 3.28
C TRP A 22 -2.02 -7.83 4.19
N LEU A 23 -1.87 -6.61 3.64
CA LEU A 23 -1.60 -5.39 4.40
C LEU A 23 -2.70 -5.06 5.42
N ILE A 24 -3.97 -5.24 5.04
CA ILE A 24 -5.12 -4.99 5.93
C ILE A 24 -5.15 -6.02 7.08
N GLU A 25 -5.03 -7.30 6.74
CA GLU A 25 -5.19 -8.40 7.71
C GLU A 25 -4.01 -8.49 8.68
N LYS A 26 -2.78 -8.33 8.20
CA LYS A 26 -1.56 -8.53 8.98
C LYS A 26 -1.00 -7.26 9.59
N HIS A 27 -1.05 -6.15 8.85
CA HIS A 27 -0.40 -4.90 9.25
C HIS A 27 -1.39 -3.78 9.61
N ARG A 28 -2.71 -4.04 9.49
CA ARG A 28 -3.77 -3.04 9.73
C ARG A 28 -3.59 -1.78 8.86
N VAL A 29 -3.13 -1.97 7.62
CA VAL A 29 -2.94 -0.89 6.65
C VAL A 29 -3.95 -1.05 5.52
N ALA A 30 -4.84 -0.06 5.37
CA ALA A 30 -5.72 0.04 4.22
C ALA A 30 -5.04 0.81 3.09
N ALA A 31 -5.04 0.23 1.89
CA ALA A 31 -4.56 0.86 0.66
C ALA A 31 -5.50 0.51 -0.49
N ILE A 32 -5.41 1.23 -1.60
CA ILE A 32 -6.27 0.98 -2.77
C ILE A 32 -5.43 0.26 -3.84
N PRO A 33 -5.86 -0.89 -4.34
CA PRO A 33 -5.13 -1.61 -5.37
C PRO A 33 -5.17 -0.84 -6.69
N GLY A 34 -4.07 -0.85 -7.43
CA GLY A 34 -3.96 -0.19 -8.74
C GLY A 34 -4.90 -0.75 -9.79
N SER A 35 -5.31 -2.02 -9.66
CA SER A 35 -6.31 -2.65 -10.53
C SER A 35 -7.66 -1.93 -10.48
N ALA A 36 -8.02 -1.28 -9.37
CA ALA A 36 -9.22 -0.44 -9.28
C ALA A 36 -9.17 0.82 -10.18
N PHE A 37 -7.99 1.13 -10.73
CA PHE A 37 -7.75 2.24 -11.67
C PHE A 37 -7.34 1.76 -13.07
N GLY A 38 -7.50 0.46 -13.37
CA GLY A 38 -7.11 -0.13 -14.66
C GLY A 38 -5.59 -0.37 -14.81
N LEU A 39 -4.81 -0.31 -13.73
CA LEU A 39 -3.40 -0.69 -13.75
C LEU A 39 -3.27 -2.22 -13.62
N GLU A 40 -3.57 -2.93 -14.70
CA GLU A 40 -3.60 -4.40 -14.74
C GLU A 40 -2.20 -5.04 -14.83
N LYS A 41 -1.19 -4.28 -15.27
CA LYS A 41 0.17 -4.80 -15.51
C LYS A 41 1.11 -4.42 -14.39
N GLY A 42 1.29 -5.31 -13.41
CA GLY A 42 2.21 -5.15 -12.29
C GLY A 42 1.50 -4.79 -10.99
N CYS A 43 2.25 -4.74 -9.88
CA CYS A 43 1.67 -4.46 -8.57
C CYS A 43 1.74 -2.98 -8.22
N TYR A 44 0.61 -2.27 -8.34
CA TYR A 44 0.49 -0.86 -7.97
C TYR A 44 -0.42 -0.68 -6.76
N LEU A 45 -0.04 0.22 -5.85
CA LEU A 45 -0.86 0.60 -4.69
C LEU A 45 -0.99 2.11 -4.60
N ARG A 46 -2.20 2.59 -4.31
CA ARG A 46 -2.47 3.98 -3.99
C ARG A 46 -2.68 4.13 -2.49
N ILE A 47 -1.84 4.95 -1.87
CA ILE A 47 -1.82 5.22 -0.42
C ILE A 47 -2.30 6.65 -0.20
N ALA A 48 -3.49 6.80 0.37
CA ALA A 48 -4.02 8.11 0.73
C ALA A 48 -3.52 8.53 2.12
N TYR A 49 -3.11 9.79 2.26
CA TYR A 49 -2.61 10.36 3.53
C TYR A 49 -3.28 11.69 3.90
N GLY A 50 -4.22 12.18 3.08
CA GLY A 50 -4.83 13.51 3.27
C GLY A 50 -5.68 13.69 4.52
N SER A 51 -6.09 12.60 5.15
CA SER A 51 -6.93 12.60 6.35
C SER A 51 -6.19 12.19 7.62
N LEU A 52 -4.86 12.02 7.56
CA LEU A 52 -4.07 11.58 8.71
C LEU A 52 -3.51 12.78 9.48
N GLU A 53 -3.66 12.75 10.80
CA GLU A 53 -2.90 13.62 11.70
C GLU A 53 -1.44 13.15 11.74
N THR A 54 -0.50 14.05 12.02
CA THR A 54 0.95 13.74 12.01
C THR A 54 1.32 12.54 12.89
N SER A 55 0.67 12.40 14.04
CA SER A 55 0.87 11.28 14.98
C SER A 55 0.43 9.94 14.40
N THR A 56 -0.75 9.88 13.78
CA THR A 56 -1.30 8.66 13.17
C THR A 56 -0.64 8.34 11.83
N ALA A 57 -0.17 9.36 11.10
CA ALA A 57 0.59 9.20 9.87
C ALA A 57 1.91 8.45 10.12
N HIS A 58 2.62 8.77 11.22
CA HIS A 58 3.88 8.10 11.54
C HIS A 58 3.69 6.61 11.79
N GLU A 59 2.70 6.25 12.60
CA GLU A 59 2.34 4.86 12.89
C GLU A 59 1.89 4.10 11.64
N ALA A 60 1.04 4.73 10.80
CA ALA A 60 0.57 4.13 9.56
C ALA A 60 1.72 3.86 8.58
N ILE A 61 2.68 4.78 8.46
CA ILE A 61 3.87 4.62 7.62
C ILE A 61 4.76 3.48 8.14
N HIS A 62 4.99 3.38 9.45
CA HIS A 62 5.76 2.27 10.03
C HIS A 62 5.13 0.90 9.74
N ARG A 63 3.81 0.79 9.92
CA ARG A 63 3.07 -0.45 9.59
C ARG A 63 3.18 -0.80 8.11
N LEU A 64 3.08 0.21 7.24
CA LEU A 64 3.23 0.02 5.80
C LEU A 64 4.64 -0.47 5.44
N ILE A 65 5.69 0.15 5.98
CA ILE A 65 7.08 -0.25 5.74
C ILE A 65 7.33 -1.67 6.22
N ALA A 66 6.88 -2.01 7.43
CA ALA A 66 6.98 -3.37 7.98
C ALA A 66 6.30 -4.38 7.05
N GLY A 67 5.08 -4.06 6.61
CA GLY A 67 4.34 -4.89 5.67
C GLY A 67 5.08 -5.11 4.35
N LEU A 68 5.48 -4.04 3.67
CA LEU A 68 6.17 -4.15 2.39
C LEU A 68 7.51 -4.92 2.51
N THR A 69 8.21 -4.77 3.63
CA THR A 69 9.48 -5.47 3.89
C THR A 69 9.27 -6.98 4.07
N GLU A 70 8.24 -7.38 4.82
CA GLU A 70 7.91 -8.81 4.99
C GLU A 70 7.43 -9.44 3.68
N LEU A 71 6.62 -8.72 2.91
CA LEU A 71 6.17 -9.17 1.58
C LEU A 71 7.37 -9.42 0.64
N GLN A 72 8.38 -8.55 0.67
CA GLN A 72 9.58 -8.71 -0.15
C GLN A 72 10.40 -9.96 0.23
N LYS A 73 10.47 -10.30 1.53
CA LYS A 73 11.16 -11.51 1.99
C LYS A 73 10.43 -12.81 1.63
N ALA A 74 9.11 -12.73 1.43
CA ALA A 74 8.26 -13.87 1.10
C ALA A 74 8.07 -14.08 -0.42
N SER A 75 8.63 -13.20 -1.26
CA SER A 75 8.52 -13.20 -2.72
C SER A 75 9.78 -13.75 -3.38
#